data_AF-C5KF81-F1
#
_entry.id   AF-C5KF81-F1
#
_cell.length_a   1.000
_cell.length_b   1.000
_cell.length_c   1.000
_cell.angle_alpha   90.00
_cell.angle_beta   90.00
_cell.angle_gamma   90.00
#
_symmetry.space_group_name_H-M   'P 1'
#
loop_
_entity.id
_entity.type
_entity.pdbx_description
1 polymer ?
#
loop_
_entity_poly.entity_id
_entity_poly.type
_entity_poly.pdbx_seq_one_letter_code
_entity_poly.pdbx_strand_id
1 'polypeptide(L)'
;MGGSQETEAREESAASTEEKNDGVIPLERTLDERCAISLFNHLRILAYELALSVSSTDSEMEAIAISFVGANTQAALAKCLVNFWFVCGPQVHQYWDEAQQRSWLNRLYMLILGSEEGVVSLHSGFVILRDCIFTLHWATGRRATGWTAEQDESWLCRLADLATPMATRSKSLCRIMSHERLFPAISLSENTPSYALSGGKTPYRNGYLPGPMGSWRLTGPQKVAAGVAITVPGGIALGALGLAGHYLVNGSQDQSAELRGKCDKLSRIQVARKMHPIVINNHTKSTLKLYLYQSSDLVCVIPIGGGGANSEGKREVPPGQQAVFRPSIAGDSFWLKVYSQLGWIEYPEYSGMVSRGDHFSAARSKTGALELYGEAEAVH
;
A
#
# COMPACT_ATOMS: atom_id res chain seq x y z
N MET A 1 -33.25 4.43 88.68
CA MET A 1 -34.21 4.71 87.59
C MET A 1 -33.49 5.58 86.58
N GLY A 2 -33.41 5.13 85.31
CA GLY A 2 -33.11 5.91 84.09
C GLY A 2 -31.76 6.63 84.03
N GLY A 3 -30.91 6.47 83.02
CA GLY A 3 -31.02 5.75 81.76
C GLY A 3 -29.65 5.74 81.08
N SER A 4 -29.41 4.69 80.30
CA SER A 4 -28.27 4.58 79.38
C SER A 4 -28.29 5.72 78.38
N GLN A 5 -27.13 6.33 78.13
CA GLN A 5 -26.89 7.08 76.90
C GLN A 5 -25.77 6.43 76.10
N GLU A 6 -26.12 6.24 74.83
CA GLU A 6 -25.42 5.58 73.75
C GLU A 6 -24.10 6.26 73.40
N THR A 7 -23.10 5.42 73.15
CA THR A 7 -21.91 5.75 72.37
C THR A 7 -22.29 5.84 70.89
N GLU A 8 -22.40 7.06 70.37
CA GLU A 8 -22.57 7.32 68.94
C GLU A 8 -21.22 7.26 68.20
N ALA A 9 -21.26 6.50 67.11
CA ALA A 9 -20.18 6.29 66.17
C ALA A 9 -20.22 7.35 65.05
N ARG A 10 -19.04 7.87 64.71
CA ARG A 10 -18.45 7.87 63.36
C ARG A 10 -19.43 8.07 62.18
N GLU A 11 -19.40 9.24 61.57
CA GLU A 11 -19.48 9.38 60.11
C GLU A 11 -18.73 10.64 59.65
N GLU A 12 -17.50 10.42 59.16
CA GLU A 12 -16.69 11.44 58.51
C GLU A 12 -17.30 11.79 57.15
N SER A 13 -17.54 13.09 56.99
CA SER A 13 -17.82 13.77 55.75
C SER A 13 -16.72 13.49 54.70
N ALA A 14 -17.08 12.71 53.68
CA ALA A 14 -16.39 12.69 52.39
C ALA A 14 -17.44 12.95 51.31
N ALA A 15 -17.77 14.22 51.12
CA ALA A 15 -18.51 14.69 49.96
C ALA A 15 -17.67 14.42 48.70
N SER A 16 -17.92 13.27 48.07
CA SER A 16 -17.47 12.98 46.72
C SER A 16 -18.15 13.97 45.78
N THR A 17 -17.40 15.01 45.41
CA THR A 17 -17.78 15.89 44.32
C THR A 17 -17.55 15.08 43.05
N GLU A 18 -18.56 14.30 42.63
CA GLU A 18 -18.66 13.81 41.26
C GLU A 18 -18.78 15.04 40.35
N GLU A 19 -17.63 15.56 39.95
CA GLU A 19 -17.52 16.46 38.82
C GLU A 19 -17.98 15.67 37.59
N LYS A 20 -19.28 15.79 37.27
CA LYS A 20 -19.83 15.48 35.95
C LYS A 20 -19.13 16.37 34.94
N ASN A 21 -17.98 15.89 34.48
CA ASN A 21 -17.29 16.41 33.33
C ASN A 21 -18.10 15.93 32.12
N ASP A 22 -19.27 16.55 31.91
CA ASP A 22 -20.10 16.36 30.72
C ASP A 22 -19.21 16.76 29.54
N GLY A 23 -18.61 15.74 28.93
CA GLY A 23 -17.59 15.85 27.91
C GLY A 23 -18.10 16.63 26.73
N VAL A 24 -17.85 17.94 26.74
CA VAL A 24 -17.91 18.79 25.56
C VAL A 24 -16.79 18.29 24.65
N ILE A 25 -17.12 17.30 23.82
CA ILE A 25 -16.29 16.94 22.67
C ILE A 25 -16.17 18.25 21.87
N PRO A 26 -14.97 18.82 21.72
CA PRO A 26 -14.83 20.11 21.08
C PRO A 26 -15.38 20.03 19.66
N LEU A 27 -16.38 20.87 19.36
CA LEU A 27 -17.14 20.92 18.10
C LEU A 27 -16.19 20.92 16.87
N GLU A 28 -15.02 21.51 17.02
CA GLU A 28 -13.94 21.56 16.02
C GLU A 28 -13.44 20.17 15.58
N ARG A 29 -13.35 19.17 16.48
CA ARG A 29 -12.93 17.80 16.11
C ARG A 29 -13.95 17.13 15.18
N THR A 30 -15.23 17.34 15.42
CA THR A 30 -16.31 16.72 14.63
C THR A 30 -16.43 17.31 13.22
N LEU A 31 -16.07 18.59 13.05
CA LEU A 31 -16.04 19.27 11.76
C LEU A 31 -14.89 18.77 10.89
N ASP A 32 -13.76 18.39 11.48
CA ASP A 32 -12.62 17.86 10.75
C ASP A 32 -12.85 16.44 10.25
N GLU A 33 -13.51 15.59 11.03
CA GLU A 33 -13.83 14.22 10.64
C GLU A 33 -14.81 14.16 9.47
N ARG A 34 -15.90 14.96 9.50
CA ARG A 34 -16.88 15.01 8.40
C ARG A 34 -16.24 15.47 7.09
N CYS A 35 -15.35 16.45 7.16
CA CYS A 35 -14.63 16.92 5.98
C CYS A 35 -13.64 15.88 5.46
N ALA A 36 -12.91 15.17 6.33
CA ALA A 36 -12.02 14.09 5.93
C ALA A 36 -12.79 12.93 5.25
N ILE A 37 -13.94 12.53 5.79
CA ILE A 37 -14.82 11.51 5.19
C ILE A 37 -15.31 11.97 3.81
N SER A 38 -15.76 13.22 3.71
CA SER A 38 -16.20 13.78 2.43
C SER A 38 -15.07 13.78 1.41
N LEU A 39 -13.90 14.29 1.75
CA LEU A 39 -12.72 14.33 0.88
C LEU A 39 -12.32 12.91 0.42
N PHE A 40 -12.31 11.95 1.35
CA PHE A 40 -12.01 10.56 1.04
C PHE A 40 -13.01 9.95 0.05
N ASN A 41 -14.31 10.19 0.26
CA ASN A 41 -15.35 9.71 -0.65
C ASN A 41 -15.22 10.32 -2.04
N HIS A 42 -14.86 11.59 -2.16
CA HIS A 42 -14.61 12.21 -3.47
C HIS A 42 -13.43 11.56 -4.20
N LEU A 43 -12.31 11.30 -3.50
CA LEU A 43 -11.17 10.61 -4.11
C LEU A 43 -11.53 9.19 -4.57
N ARG A 44 -12.35 8.47 -3.80
CA ARG A 44 -12.87 7.15 -4.19
C ARG A 44 -13.73 7.20 -5.43
N ILE A 45 -14.65 8.16 -5.51
CA ILE A 45 -15.53 8.35 -6.67
C ILE A 45 -14.69 8.68 -7.91
N LEU A 46 -13.71 9.59 -7.80
CA LEU A 46 -12.84 9.93 -8.92
C LEU A 46 -12.01 8.73 -9.41
N ALA A 47 -11.49 7.90 -8.49
CA ALA A 47 -10.78 6.67 -8.84
C ALA A 47 -11.70 5.62 -9.48
N TYR A 48 -12.94 5.49 -8.99
CA TYR A 48 -13.96 4.63 -9.58
C TYR A 48 -14.33 5.04 -11.01
N GLU A 49 -14.59 6.33 -11.22
CA GLU A 49 -14.89 6.89 -12.55
C GLU A 49 -13.72 6.68 -13.52
N LEU A 50 -12.48 6.86 -13.04
CA LEU A 50 -11.29 6.56 -13.83
C LEU A 50 -11.24 5.07 -14.22
N ALA A 51 -11.53 4.17 -13.30
CA ALA A 51 -11.54 2.73 -13.59
C ALA A 51 -12.60 2.35 -14.63
N LEU A 52 -13.82 2.88 -14.49
CA LEU A 52 -14.89 2.65 -15.48
C LEU A 52 -14.52 3.15 -16.87
N SER A 53 -13.79 4.26 -16.95
CA SER A 53 -13.41 4.85 -18.24
C SER A 53 -12.51 3.96 -19.09
N VAL A 54 -11.66 3.15 -18.44
CA VAL A 54 -10.75 2.23 -19.12
C VAL A 54 -11.46 0.91 -19.51
N SER A 55 -12.70 0.70 -19.04
CA SER A 55 -13.30 -0.62 -18.82
C SER A 55 -14.66 -0.81 -19.52
N SER A 56 -14.76 -0.63 -20.84
CA SER A 56 -16.08 -0.83 -21.48
C SER A 56 -16.53 -2.30 -21.58
N THR A 57 -15.63 -3.29 -21.45
CA THR A 57 -16.00 -4.73 -21.65
C THR A 57 -15.29 -5.78 -20.79
N ASP A 58 -14.35 -5.43 -19.90
CA ASP A 58 -13.56 -6.42 -19.14
C ASP A 58 -14.12 -6.64 -17.72
N SER A 59 -14.51 -7.88 -17.40
CA SER A 59 -15.07 -8.24 -16.09
C SER A 59 -14.06 -8.12 -14.95
N GLU A 60 -12.76 -8.25 -15.23
CA GLU A 60 -11.71 -8.05 -14.21
C GLU A 60 -11.64 -6.56 -13.81
N MET A 61 -11.81 -5.66 -14.77
CA MET A 61 -11.83 -4.22 -14.51
C MET A 61 -13.09 -3.77 -13.78
N GLU A 62 -14.25 -4.38 -14.06
CA GLU A 62 -15.48 -4.13 -13.29
C GLU A 62 -15.30 -4.51 -11.81
N ALA A 63 -14.68 -5.66 -11.52
CA ALA A 63 -14.38 -6.07 -10.15
C ALA A 63 -13.43 -5.07 -9.44
N ILE A 64 -12.46 -4.53 -10.16
CA ILE A 64 -11.55 -3.49 -9.63
C ILE A 64 -12.30 -2.19 -9.38
N ALA A 65 -13.17 -1.76 -10.30
CA ALA A 65 -14.04 -0.60 -10.11
C ALA A 65 -14.85 -0.74 -8.81
N ILE A 66 -15.54 -1.86 -8.62
CA ILE A 66 -16.30 -2.15 -7.40
C ILE A 66 -15.41 -2.09 -6.15
N SER A 67 -14.14 -2.52 -6.23
CA SER A 67 -13.21 -2.47 -5.10
C SER A 67 -12.94 -1.04 -4.59
N PHE A 68 -12.96 -0.03 -5.47
CA PHE A 68 -12.86 1.39 -5.06
C PHE A 68 -14.03 1.84 -4.18
N VAL A 69 -15.22 1.32 -4.48
CA VAL A 69 -16.43 1.53 -3.66
C VAL A 69 -16.34 0.73 -2.35
N GLY A 70 -15.59 -0.37 -2.29
CA GLY A 70 -15.32 -1.08 -1.03
C GLY A 70 -14.25 -0.45 -0.14
N ALA A 71 -13.36 0.39 -0.69
CA ALA A 71 -12.23 0.94 0.03
C ALA A 71 -12.66 1.92 1.13
N ASN A 72 -12.49 1.55 2.40
CA ASN A 72 -12.89 2.36 3.57
C ASN A 72 -11.73 3.07 4.28
N THR A 73 -10.50 2.90 3.81
CA THR A 73 -9.29 3.55 4.34
C THR A 73 -8.38 4.05 3.22
N GLN A 74 -7.50 5.00 3.53
CA GLN A 74 -6.50 5.50 2.59
C GLN A 74 -5.57 4.39 2.07
N ALA A 75 -5.14 3.49 2.93
CA ALA A 75 -4.33 2.32 2.56
C ALA A 75 -5.11 1.33 1.67
N ALA A 76 -6.39 1.08 1.95
CA ALA A 76 -7.23 0.25 1.08
C ALA A 76 -7.40 0.87 -0.31
N LEU A 77 -7.66 2.19 -0.38
CA LEU A 77 -7.76 2.90 -1.65
C LEU A 77 -6.46 2.83 -2.45
N ALA A 78 -5.30 2.98 -1.80
CA ALA A 78 -4.00 2.80 -2.44
C ALA A 78 -3.80 1.37 -2.97
N LYS A 79 -4.20 0.33 -2.23
CA LYS A 79 -4.17 -1.07 -2.72
C LYS A 79 -5.04 -1.23 -3.97
N CYS A 80 -6.24 -0.65 -4.00
CA CYS A 80 -7.09 -0.63 -5.19
C CYS A 80 -6.42 0.06 -6.39
N LEU A 81 -5.75 1.21 -6.17
CA LEU A 81 -5.00 1.91 -7.22
C LEU A 81 -3.84 1.06 -7.78
N VAL A 82 -3.08 0.39 -6.91
CA VAL A 82 -2.00 -0.53 -7.34
C VAL A 82 -2.58 -1.67 -8.18
N ASN A 83 -3.69 -2.28 -7.76
CA ASN A 83 -4.33 -3.36 -8.51
C ASN A 83 -4.87 -2.87 -9.86
N PHE A 84 -5.53 -1.72 -9.88
CA PHE A 84 -6.00 -1.08 -11.12
C PHE A 84 -4.86 -0.83 -12.08
N TRP A 85 -3.78 -0.19 -11.62
CA TRP A 85 -2.58 -0.02 -12.43
C TRP A 85 -2.07 -1.37 -12.93
N PHE A 86 -1.98 -2.40 -12.09
CA PHE A 86 -1.41 -3.69 -12.48
C PHE A 86 -2.21 -4.40 -13.59
N VAL A 87 -3.54 -4.37 -13.49
CA VAL A 87 -4.44 -5.02 -14.47
C VAL A 87 -4.55 -4.23 -15.77
N CYS A 88 -4.39 -2.90 -15.73
CA CYS A 88 -4.30 -2.12 -16.94
C CYS A 88 -3.09 -2.57 -17.77
N GLY A 89 -3.34 -2.99 -19.01
CA GLY A 89 -2.28 -3.45 -19.92
C GLY A 89 -1.16 -2.41 -20.11
N PRO A 90 0.04 -2.81 -20.55
CA PRO A 90 1.19 -1.91 -20.73
C PRO A 90 0.87 -0.70 -21.63
N GLN A 91 0.01 -0.92 -22.64
CA GLN A 91 -0.44 0.11 -23.58
C GLN A 91 -1.14 1.30 -22.90
N VAL A 92 -1.82 1.05 -21.78
CA VAL A 92 -2.51 2.10 -21.02
C VAL A 92 -1.49 3.07 -20.40
N HIS A 93 -0.26 2.62 -20.13
CA HIS A 93 0.76 3.40 -19.43
C HIS A 93 1.91 3.79 -20.35
N GLN A 94 1.66 3.91 -21.66
CA GLN A 94 2.69 4.22 -22.68
C GLN A 94 3.50 5.49 -22.40
N TYR A 95 2.98 6.42 -21.58
CA TYR A 95 3.66 7.66 -21.20
C TYR A 95 4.54 7.52 -19.96
N TRP A 96 4.47 6.38 -19.27
CA TRP A 96 5.28 6.10 -18.09
C TRP A 96 6.41 5.13 -18.40
N ASP A 97 7.64 5.62 -18.28
CA ASP A 97 8.80 4.75 -18.20
C ASP A 97 8.82 3.97 -16.87
N GLU A 98 9.71 2.97 -16.78
CA GLU A 98 9.84 2.11 -15.59
C GLU A 98 10.10 2.92 -14.30
N ALA A 99 10.91 3.98 -14.39
CA ALA A 99 11.29 4.81 -13.25
C ALA A 99 10.10 5.62 -12.72
N GLN A 100 9.25 6.15 -13.62
CA GLN A 100 8.03 6.87 -13.28
C GLN A 100 7.00 5.94 -12.65
N GLN A 101 6.78 4.74 -13.20
CA GLN A 101 5.89 3.73 -12.61
C GLN A 101 6.36 3.35 -11.20
N ARG A 102 7.67 3.13 -11.03
CA ARG A 102 8.28 2.84 -9.72
C ARG A 102 8.10 3.98 -8.73
N SER A 103 8.35 5.22 -9.15
CA SER A 103 8.17 6.40 -8.30
C SER A 103 6.71 6.59 -7.89
N TRP A 104 5.77 6.31 -8.77
CA TRP A 104 4.33 6.35 -8.47
C TRP A 104 3.94 5.27 -7.46
N LEU A 105 4.37 4.02 -7.68
CA LEU A 105 4.14 2.91 -6.74
C LEU A 105 4.79 3.14 -5.38
N ASN A 106 5.98 3.73 -5.32
CA ASN A 106 6.65 4.08 -4.07
C ASN A 106 5.78 4.98 -3.19
N ARG A 107 5.09 5.96 -3.78
CA ARG A 107 4.17 6.84 -3.04
C ARG A 107 2.95 6.08 -2.51
N LEU A 108 2.38 5.16 -3.29
CA LEU A 108 1.26 4.33 -2.83
C LEU A 108 1.69 3.33 -1.75
N TYR A 109 2.86 2.69 -1.89
CA TYR A 109 3.39 1.80 -0.87
C TYR A 109 3.76 2.53 0.42
N MET A 110 4.20 3.79 0.33
CA MET A 110 4.40 4.64 1.51
C MET A 110 3.10 4.83 2.27
N LEU A 111 1.98 5.00 1.57
CA LEU A 111 0.67 5.08 2.22
C LEU A 111 0.24 3.73 2.80
N ILE A 112 0.42 2.64 2.06
CA ILE A 112 0.02 1.29 2.50
C ILE A 112 0.79 0.88 3.76
N LEU A 113 2.12 0.87 3.69
CA LEU A 113 2.99 0.43 4.79
C LEU A 113 3.08 1.49 5.89
N GLY A 114 3.18 2.77 5.51
CA GLY A 114 3.31 3.86 6.46
C GLY A 114 2.02 4.16 7.24
N SER A 115 0.83 3.82 6.73
CA SER A 115 -0.40 3.85 7.54
C SER A 115 -0.41 2.73 8.59
N GLU A 116 0.07 1.53 8.25
CA GLU A 116 0.18 0.40 9.20
C GLU A 116 1.21 0.70 10.30
N GLU A 117 2.30 1.38 9.96
CA GLU A 117 3.34 1.81 10.92
C GLU A 117 3.02 3.15 11.62
N GLY A 118 1.92 3.84 11.27
CA GLY A 118 1.51 5.12 11.85
C GLY A 118 2.43 6.31 11.51
N VAL A 119 3.21 6.20 10.44
CA VAL A 119 4.19 7.20 9.97
C VAL A 119 3.51 8.26 9.09
N VAL A 120 2.47 7.88 8.33
CA VAL A 120 1.79 8.79 7.41
C VAL A 120 0.60 9.46 8.10
N SER A 121 0.66 10.79 8.24
CA SER A 121 -0.47 11.59 8.71
C SER A 121 -1.65 11.50 7.74
N LEU A 122 -2.88 11.64 8.26
CA LEU A 122 -4.10 11.69 7.46
C LEU A 122 -4.04 12.70 6.30
N HIS A 123 -3.52 13.92 6.56
CA HIS A 123 -3.38 14.96 5.55
C HIS A 123 -2.41 14.56 4.42
N SER A 124 -1.21 14.10 4.78
CA SER A 124 -0.23 13.62 3.79
C SER A 124 -0.78 12.47 2.95
N GLY A 125 -1.57 11.58 3.54
CA GLY A 125 -2.23 10.50 2.80
C GLY A 125 -3.21 11.01 1.74
N PHE A 126 -3.96 12.08 2.03
CA PHE A 126 -4.86 12.69 1.04
C PHE A 126 -4.12 13.35 -0.11
N VAL A 127 -3.03 14.06 0.19
CA VAL A 127 -2.18 14.69 -0.84
C VAL A 127 -1.59 13.61 -1.75
N ILE A 128 -1.01 12.56 -1.17
CA ILE A 128 -0.45 11.43 -1.93
C ILE A 128 -1.52 10.77 -2.82
N LEU A 129 -2.70 10.47 -2.28
CA LEU A 129 -3.78 9.83 -3.04
C LEU A 129 -4.25 10.71 -4.20
N ARG A 130 -4.51 12.00 -3.95
CA ARG A 130 -4.90 12.95 -5.00
C ARG A 130 -3.86 12.98 -6.12
N ASP A 131 -2.59 13.14 -5.78
CA ASP A 131 -1.52 13.25 -6.76
C ASP A 131 -1.32 11.93 -7.53
N CYS A 132 -1.44 10.78 -6.86
CA CYS A 132 -1.40 9.48 -7.52
C CYS A 132 -2.59 9.26 -8.46
N ILE A 133 -3.81 9.66 -8.08
CA ILE A 133 -5.00 9.59 -8.94
C ILE A 133 -4.85 10.51 -10.15
N PHE A 134 -4.38 11.75 -9.93
CA PHE A 134 -4.11 12.71 -11.01
C PHE A 134 -3.10 12.15 -12.02
N THR A 135 -1.94 11.71 -11.53
CA THR A 135 -0.87 11.20 -12.39
C THR A 135 -1.26 9.92 -13.10
N LEU A 136 -2.05 9.04 -12.47
CA LEU A 136 -2.57 7.84 -13.10
C LEU A 136 -3.57 8.17 -14.22
N HIS A 137 -4.50 9.10 -13.99
CA HIS A 137 -5.40 9.60 -15.02
C HIS A 137 -4.64 10.15 -16.23
N TRP A 138 -3.61 10.97 -15.98
CA TRP A 138 -2.74 11.47 -17.03
C TRP A 138 -2.02 10.35 -17.80
N ALA A 139 -1.50 9.35 -17.08
CA ALA A 139 -0.79 8.21 -17.66
C ALA A 139 -1.67 7.32 -18.51
N THR A 140 -2.90 7.04 -18.05
CA THR A 140 -3.91 6.31 -18.81
C THR A 140 -4.27 7.04 -20.11
N GLY A 141 -4.03 8.36 -20.15
CA GLY A 141 -4.18 9.20 -21.31
C GLY A 141 -5.64 9.42 -21.73
N ARG A 142 -5.90 10.53 -22.42
CA ARG A 142 -7.24 10.84 -22.98
C ARG A 142 -7.74 9.82 -24.01
N ARG A 143 -6.85 9.01 -24.58
CA ARG A 143 -7.17 8.08 -25.68
C ARG A 143 -7.63 6.70 -25.21
N ALA A 144 -7.23 6.25 -24.02
CA ALA A 144 -7.63 4.93 -23.52
C ALA A 144 -9.00 4.95 -22.83
N THR A 145 -9.51 6.12 -22.47
CA THR A 145 -10.62 6.28 -21.52
C THR A 145 -11.98 6.48 -22.17
N GLY A 146 -12.05 6.57 -23.50
CA GLY A 146 -13.29 6.90 -24.21
C GLY A 146 -13.94 8.22 -23.78
N TRP A 147 -13.25 9.04 -22.97
CA TRP A 147 -13.77 10.28 -22.42
C TRP A 147 -13.86 11.37 -23.49
N THR A 148 -14.93 12.15 -23.42
CA THR A 148 -14.99 13.42 -24.16
C THR A 148 -14.07 14.45 -23.48
N ALA A 149 -13.64 15.46 -24.24
CA ALA A 149 -12.84 16.56 -23.68
C ALA A 149 -13.54 17.28 -22.52
N GLU A 150 -14.87 17.38 -22.57
CA GLU A 150 -15.69 17.98 -21.51
C GLU A 150 -15.72 17.11 -20.24
N GLN A 151 -15.78 15.79 -20.38
CA GLN A 151 -15.71 14.86 -19.24
C GLN A 151 -14.35 14.93 -18.56
N ASP A 152 -13.28 14.99 -19.36
CA ASP A 152 -11.91 15.16 -18.88
C ASP A 152 -11.74 16.47 -18.09
N GLU A 153 -12.20 17.59 -18.65
CA GLU A 153 -12.15 18.90 -18.00
C GLU A 153 -12.97 18.93 -16.71
N SER A 154 -14.20 18.40 -16.74
CA SER A 154 -15.06 18.31 -15.56
C SER A 154 -14.45 17.45 -14.44
N TRP A 155 -13.82 16.32 -14.80
CA TRP A 155 -13.13 15.48 -13.83
C TRP A 155 -11.91 16.18 -13.23
N LEU A 156 -11.11 16.87 -14.06
CA LEU A 156 -9.95 17.65 -13.61
C LEU A 156 -10.34 18.82 -12.70
N CYS A 157 -11.43 19.53 -13.01
CA CYS A 157 -11.99 20.58 -12.17
C CYS A 157 -12.39 20.03 -10.79
N ARG A 158 -13.11 18.89 -10.74
CA ARG A 158 -13.47 18.24 -9.47
C ARG A 158 -12.23 17.86 -8.65
N LEU A 159 -11.17 17.36 -9.28
CA LEU A 159 -9.92 17.03 -8.60
C LEU A 159 -9.15 18.28 -8.12
N ALA A 160 -9.22 19.38 -8.87
CA ALA A 160 -8.66 20.67 -8.49
C ALA A 160 -9.41 21.29 -7.31
N ASP A 161 -10.74 21.16 -7.28
CA ASP A 161 -11.57 21.62 -6.17
C ASP A 161 -11.21 20.94 -4.85
N LEU A 162 -10.76 19.68 -4.88
CA LEU A 162 -10.24 18.99 -3.68
C LEU A 162 -8.95 19.61 -3.14
N ALA A 163 -8.18 20.31 -3.98
CA ALA A 163 -6.96 20.99 -3.55
C ALA A 163 -7.25 22.19 -2.64
N THR A 164 -8.37 22.88 -2.86
CA THR A 164 -8.71 24.11 -2.13
C THR A 164 -8.97 23.86 -0.64
N PRO A 165 -9.80 22.87 -0.21
CA PRO A 165 -9.92 22.48 1.18
C PRO A 165 -8.59 22.03 1.80
N MET A 166 -7.75 21.34 1.02
CA MET A 166 -6.44 20.89 1.51
C MET A 166 -5.48 22.07 1.73
N ALA A 167 -5.45 23.05 0.83
CA ALA A 167 -4.59 24.24 0.92
C ALA A 167 -5.08 25.27 1.94
N THR A 168 -6.40 25.49 2.04
CA THR A 168 -6.99 26.44 2.99
C THR A 168 -6.89 25.94 4.42
N ARG A 169 -7.11 24.64 4.67
CA ARG A 169 -6.89 24.03 5.99
C ARG A 169 -5.43 23.78 6.30
N SER A 170 -4.58 23.64 5.27
CA SER A 170 -3.15 23.76 5.48
C SER A 170 -2.83 25.11 6.12
N LYS A 171 -3.55 26.23 5.93
CA LYS A 171 -3.23 27.47 6.68
C LYS A 171 -3.60 27.43 8.17
N SER A 172 -4.67 26.75 8.57
CA SER A 172 -5.06 26.58 9.99
C SER A 172 -4.25 25.47 10.69
N LEU A 173 -4.02 24.34 10.02
CA LEU A 173 -3.07 23.31 10.45
C LEU A 173 -1.62 23.81 10.40
N CYS A 174 -1.22 24.61 9.41
CA CYS A 174 0.06 25.29 9.37
C CYS A 174 0.13 26.36 10.45
N ARG A 175 -0.94 26.94 10.99
CA ARG A 175 -0.80 27.79 12.19
C ARG A 175 -0.41 26.97 13.43
N ILE A 176 -0.91 25.74 13.52
CA ILE A 176 -0.55 24.78 14.57
C ILE A 176 0.85 24.17 14.30
N MET A 177 1.22 23.97 13.04
CA MET A 177 2.51 23.40 12.63
C MET A 177 3.61 24.44 12.38
N SER A 178 3.31 25.73 12.20
CA SER A 178 4.29 26.80 11.92
C SER A 178 5.02 27.31 13.17
N HIS A 179 4.69 26.78 14.35
CA HIS A 179 5.61 26.83 15.48
C HIS A 179 6.81 25.86 15.31
N GLU A 180 6.77 24.95 14.34
CA GLU A 180 7.91 24.14 13.90
C GLU A 180 8.23 24.48 12.43
N ARG A 181 9.22 25.36 12.26
CA ARG A 181 9.75 25.76 10.95
C ARG A 181 10.16 24.51 10.17
N LEU A 182 9.65 24.36 8.94
CA LEU A 182 10.36 23.86 7.75
C LEU A 182 9.35 23.59 6.64
N PHE A 183 9.32 24.44 5.61
CA PHE A 183 9.09 24.05 4.20
C PHE A 183 9.37 25.26 3.30
N PRO A 184 10.35 25.18 2.38
CA PRO A 184 10.25 25.82 1.09
C PRO A 184 9.98 24.76 0.02
N ALA A 185 9.05 25.08 -0.87
CA ALA A 185 8.78 24.34 -2.09
C ALA A 185 10.01 24.40 -3.01
N ILE A 186 10.56 23.25 -3.45
CA ILE A 186 11.59 23.23 -4.49
C ILE A 186 11.40 22.06 -5.47
N SER A 187 11.52 22.45 -6.74
CA SER A 187 11.79 21.70 -7.96
C SER A 187 12.75 20.51 -7.82
N LEU A 188 12.53 19.51 -8.66
CA LEU A 188 13.46 18.41 -8.91
C LEU A 188 14.81 18.94 -9.42
N SER A 189 15.81 19.00 -8.54
CA SER A 189 17.21 18.88 -8.91
C SER A 189 17.88 17.92 -7.93
N GLU A 190 18.58 16.93 -8.47
CA GLU A 190 19.33 15.92 -7.73
C GLU A 190 20.31 16.58 -6.75
N ASN A 191 20.36 16.06 -5.51
CA ASN A 191 21.17 16.48 -4.37
C ASN A 191 20.61 17.64 -3.51
N THR A 192 19.61 17.35 -2.66
CA THR A 192 19.47 17.97 -1.32
C THR A 192 18.56 17.12 -0.41
N PRO A 193 18.79 17.08 0.92
CA PRO A 193 18.13 16.12 1.82
C PRO A 193 16.69 16.52 2.12
N SER A 194 15.76 15.58 1.92
CA SER A 194 14.33 15.75 2.15
C SER A 194 13.98 15.63 3.64
N TYR A 195 13.47 16.71 4.22
CA TYR A 195 12.79 16.71 5.51
C TYR A 195 11.28 16.74 5.29
N ALA A 196 10.62 15.61 5.56
CA ALA A 196 9.16 15.51 5.57
C ALA A 196 8.75 14.42 6.56
N LEU A 197 8.90 14.69 7.87
CA LEU A 197 8.29 13.89 8.94
C LEU A 197 7.93 14.85 10.09
N SER A 198 6.63 14.96 10.39
CA SER A 198 6.14 15.73 11.53
C SER A 198 6.35 14.95 12.82
N GLY A 199 6.97 15.58 13.83
CA GLY A 199 7.22 15.02 15.16
C GLY A 199 6.01 15.08 16.12
N GLY A 200 4.85 15.54 15.67
CA GLY A 200 3.64 15.67 16.49
C GLY A 200 2.85 14.38 16.60
N LYS A 201 3.16 13.52 17.59
CA LYS A 201 2.27 12.44 18.01
C LYS A 201 1.06 13.00 18.77
N THR A 202 -0.16 12.74 18.30
CA THR A 202 -1.34 12.65 19.17
C THR A 202 -2.05 11.31 18.93
N PRO A 203 -2.50 10.62 19.98
CA PRO A 203 -2.98 9.25 19.88
C PRO A 203 -4.43 9.18 19.37
N TYR A 204 -4.64 8.47 18.26
CA TYR A 204 -5.89 7.75 18.03
C TYR A 204 -5.88 6.51 18.94
N ARG A 205 -6.36 6.65 20.17
CA ARG A 205 -6.67 5.50 21.01
C ARG A 205 -7.85 5.87 21.91
N ASN A 206 -9.06 5.58 21.43
CA ASN A 206 -10.20 5.18 22.26
C ASN A 206 -11.32 4.65 21.35
N GLY A 207 -11.74 3.41 21.62
CA GLY A 207 -12.90 2.79 20.98
C GLY A 207 -12.74 1.29 20.70
N TYR A 208 -12.92 0.47 21.74
CA TYR A 208 -13.17 -0.98 21.72
C TYR A 208 -12.06 -1.93 21.18
N LEU A 209 -11.32 -2.53 22.12
CA LEU A 209 -10.63 -3.82 21.94
C LEU A 209 -11.38 -4.89 22.78
N PRO A 210 -11.76 -6.04 22.22
CA PRO A 210 -11.84 -7.27 22.98
C PRO A 210 -10.59 -8.11 22.68
N GLY A 211 -9.69 -8.24 23.65
CA GLY A 211 -8.57 -9.18 23.58
C GLY A 211 -7.35 -8.76 24.43
N PRO A 212 -6.70 -9.69 25.15
CA PRO A 212 -5.61 -9.36 26.05
C PRO A 212 -4.39 -8.90 25.23
N MET A 213 -3.88 -7.70 25.54
CA MET A 213 -2.67 -7.16 24.92
C MET A 213 -1.49 -8.13 25.14
N GLY A 214 -1.02 -8.72 24.04
CA GLY A 214 0.29 -9.33 23.93
C GLY A 214 1.38 -8.33 24.31
N SER A 215 2.36 -8.83 25.03
CA SER A 215 3.40 -8.10 25.76
C SER A 215 4.39 -7.36 24.86
N TRP A 216 4.15 -6.08 24.61
CA TRP A 216 5.21 -5.17 24.17
C TRP A 216 6.18 -4.94 25.34
N ARG A 217 7.32 -5.64 25.32
CA ARG A 217 8.41 -5.42 26.28
C ARG A 217 9.09 -4.09 25.96
N LEU A 218 8.67 -3.02 26.65
CA LEU A 218 9.43 -1.78 26.70
C LEU A 218 10.86 -2.09 27.17
N THR A 219 11.85 -1.55 26.46
CA THR A 219 13.26 -1.68 26.86
C THR A 219 13.49 -0.98 28.21
N GLY A 220 14.52 -1.41 28.96
CA GLY A 220 14.84 -0.81 30.27
C GLY A 220 14.85 0.72 30.27
N PRO A 221 15.49 1.38 29.28
CA PRO A 221 15.48 2.84 29.16
C PRO A 221 14.09 3.44 28.89
N GLN A 222 13.23 2.77 28.10
CA GLN A 222 11.87 3.24 27.81
C GLN A 222 10.95 3.16 29.03
N LYS A 223 11.14 2.14 29.88
CA LYS A 223 10.41 2.04 31.16
C LYS A 223 10.80 3.17 32.12
N VAL A 224 12.09 3.52 32.16
CA VAL A 224 12.58 4.63 33.00
C VAL A 224 12.08 5.98 32.47
N ALA A 225 12.12 6.20 31.14
CA ALA A 225 11.60 7.43 30.54
C ALA A 225 10.07 7.61 30.74
N ALA A 226 9.30 6.53 30.62
CA ALA A 226 7.86 6.55 30.90
C ALA A 226 7.57 6.78 32.40
N GLY A 227 8.37 6.19 33.29
CA GLY A 227 8.25 6.39 34.74
C GLY A 227 8.56 7.82 35.18
N VAL A 228 9.59 8.46 34.61
CA VAL A 228 9.99 9.84 34.92
C VAL A 228 8.98 10.86 34.39
N ALA A 229 8.33 10.61 33.25
CA ALA A 229 7.29 11.47 32.71
C ALA A 229 6.00 11.49 33.55
N ILE A 230 5.73 10.44 34.33
CA ILE A 230 4.50 10.29 35.12
C ILE A 230 4.66 10.83 36.55
N THR A 231 5.89 10.98 37.06
CA THR A 231 6.13 11.21 38.51
C THR A 231 6.65 12.60 38.90
N VAL A 232 6.90 13.53 37.97
CA VAL A 232 7.47 14.85 38.32
C VAL A 232 6.51 16.00 37.98
N PRO A 233 5.77 16.56 38.96
CA PRO A 233 5.09 17.83 38.81
C PRO A 233 6.10 18.98 38.92
N GLY A 234 6.24 19.75 37.84
CA GLY A 234 6.93 21.06 37.85
C GLY A 234 8.41 21.06 37.43
N GLY A 235 8.72 21.91 36.44
CA GLY A 235 10.04 22.54 36.25
C GLY A 235 11.14 21.75 35.54
N ILE A 236 11.35 20.46 35.84
CA ILE A 236 12.53 19.72 35.35
C ILE A 236 12.24 18.87 34.08
N ALA A 237 10.98 18.81 33.65
CA ALA A 237 10.54 18.01 32.51
C ALA A 237 11.15 18.42 31.15
N LEU A 238 11.61 19.67 31.00
CA LEU A 238 12.14 20.18 29.72
C LEU A 238 13.45 19.50 29.27
N GLY A 239 14.33 19.10 30.20
CA GLY A 239 15.57 18.40 29.87
C GLY A 239 15.38 16.92 29.52
N ALA A 240 14.49 16.23 30.23
CA ALA A 240 14.19 14.82 30.00
C ALA A 240 13.32 14.59 28.76
N LEU A 241 12.41 15.52 28.44
CA LEU A 241 11.66 15.54 27.18
C LEU A 241 12.57 15.81 25.98
N GLY A 242 13.65 16.59 26.14
CA GLY A 242 14.64 16.84 25.09
C GLY A 242 15.41 15.57 24.70
N LEU A 243 15.84 14.76 25.67
CA LEU A 243 16.53 13.49 25.40
C LEU A 243 15.57 12.41 24.88
N ALA A 244 14.36 12.28 25.45
CA ALA A 244 13.34 11.37 24.91
C ALA A 244 12.91 11.78 23.49
N GLY A 245 12.80 13.08 23.23
CA GLY A 245 12.58 13.64 21.90
C GLY A 245 13.72 13.33 20.94
N HIS A 246 14.98 13.45 21.36
CA HIS A 246 16.14 13.11 20.53
C HIS A 246 16.23 11.60 20.21
N TYR A 247 15.88 10.72 21.15
CA TYR A 247 15.77 9.28 20.89
C TYR A 247 14.57 8.93 19.99
N LEU A 248 13.47 9.67 20.09
CA LEU A 248 12.31 9.52 19.20
C LEU A 248 12.60 10.06 17.79
N VAL A 249 13.36 11.15 17.67
CA VAL A 249 13.75 11.76 16.39
C VAL A 249 14.79 10.92 15.67
N ASN A 250 15.83 10.43 16.37
CA ASN A 250 16.81 9.52 15.75
C ASN A 250 16.20 8.17 15.38
N GLY A 251 15.32 7.62 16.23
CA GLY A 251 14.57 6.42 15.88
C GLY A 251 13.62 6.61 14.68
N SER A 252 13.07 7.82 14.50
CA SER A 252 12.21 8.13 13.36
C SER A 252 12.97 8.19 12.02
N GLN A 253 14.24 8.62 12.04
CA GLN A 253 15.06 8.69 10.83
C GLN A 253 15.39 7.29 10.31
N ASP A 254 15.81 6.38 11.18
CA ASP A 254 16.12 4.99 10.81
C ASP A 254 14.87 4.23 10.33
N GLN A 255 13.73 4.41 11.01
CA GLN A 255 12.45 3.83 10.57
C GLN A 255 12.01 4.33 9.20
N SER A 256 12.21 5.62 8.92
CA SER A 256 11.87 6.19 7.61
C SER A 256 12.74 5.67 6.47
N ALA A 257 14.01 5.37 6.74
CA ALA A 257 14.91 4.80 5.76
C ALA A 257 14.56 3.34 5.47
N GLU A 258 14.26 2.57 6.52
CA GLU A 258 13.80 1.19 6.40
C GLU A 258 12.47 1.11 5.61
N LEU A 259 11.50 1.94 5.96
CA LEU A 259 10.20 2.01 5.28
C LEU A 259 10.36 2.37 3.78
N ARG A 260 11.19 3.36 3.47
CA ARG A 260 11.52 3.71 2.07
C ARG A 260 12.18 2.54 1.34
N GLY A 261 13.09 1.82 1.98
CA GLY A 261 13.70 0.61 1.43
C GLY A 261 12.67 -0.49 1.13
N LYS A 262 11.70 -0.71 2.02
CA LYS A 262 10.58 -1.65 1.80
C LYS A 262 9.72 -1.24 0.60
N CYS A 263 9.35 0.04 0.52
CA CYS A 263 8.55 0.55 -0.60
C CYS A 263 9.28 0.42 -1.93
N ASP A 264 10.56 0.79 -1.99
CA ASP A 264 11.37 0.67 -3.20
C ASP A 264 11.54 -0.78 -3.65
N LYS A 265 11.73 -1.70 -2.69
CA LYS A 265 11.77 -3.14 -3.00
C LYS A 265 10.44 -3.62 -3.60
N LEU A 266 9.31 -3.27 -2.99
CA LEU A 266 7.99 -3.71 -3.47
C LEU A 266 7.63 -3.10 -4.82
N SER A 267 7.92 -1.81 -5.04
CA SER A 267 7.64 -1.15 -6.32
C SER A 267 8.45 -1.76 -7.45
N ARG A 268 9.76 -2.00 -7.26
CA ARG A 268 10.59 -2.72 -8.25
C ARG A 268 10.02 -4.08 -8.60
N ILE A 269 9.62 -4.86 -7.60
CA ILE A 269 9.01 -6.18 -7.82
C ILE A 269 7.73 -6.03 -8.65
N GLN A 270 6.84 -5.10 -8.33
CA GLN A 270 5.59 -4.93 -9.09
C GLN A 270 5.81 -4.45 -10.51
N VAL A 271 6.73 -3.50 -10.73
CA VAL A 271 7.03 -3.03 -12.09
C VAL A 271 7.62 -4.17 -12.91
N ALA A 272 8.59 -4.91 -12.39
CA ALA A 272 9.16 -6.07 -13.07
C ALA A 272 8.11 -7.15 -13.37
N ARG A 273 7.17 -7.39 -12.45
CA ARG A 273 6.04 -8.32 -12.67
C ARG A 273 5.13 -7.92 -13.81
N LYS A 274 4.91 -6.61 -13.97
CA LYS A 274 4.01 -6.09 -14.98
C LYS A 274 4.69 -5.99 -16.34
N MET A 275 5.90 -5.44 -16.37
CA MET A 275 6.63 -5.09 -17.58
C MET A 275 7.42 -6.25 -18.18
N HIS A 276 7.87 -7.19 -17.34
CA HIS A 276 8.69 -8.32 -17.76
C HIS A 276 8.03 -9.65 -17.35
N PRO A 277 6.83 -9.96 -17.87
CA PRO A 277 6.22 -11.25 -17.66
C PRO A 277 7.06 -12.35 -18.34
N ILE A 278 6.93 -13.59 -17.88
CA ILE A 278 7.45 -14.75 -18.61
C ILE A 278 6.29 -15.26 -19.46
N VAL A 279 6.52 -15.34 -20.76
CA VAL A 279 5.47 -15.67 -21.73
C VAL A 279 5.81 -16.99 -22.41
N ILE A 280 4.85 -17.92 -22.43
CA ILE A 280 5.04 -19.24 -23.03
C ILE A 280 3.87 -19.54 -23.97
N ASN A 281 4.15 -19.63 -25.26
CA ASN A 281 3.21 -19.99 -26.31
C ASN A 281 3.22 -21.52 -26.52
N ASN A 282 2.06 -22.17 -26.42
CA ASN A 282 1.96 -23.61 -26.65
C ASN A 282 1.64 -23.91 -28.13
N HIS A 283 2.66 -24.24 -28.91
CA HIS A 283 2.52 -24.70 -30.30
C HIS A 283 2.45 -26.23 -30.43
N THR A 284 2.37 -26.95 -29.31
CA THR A 284 2.17 -28.40 -29.32
C THR A 284 0.70 -28.75 -29.58
N LYS A 285 0.43 -30.04 -29.84
CA LYS A 285 -0.93 -30.57 -30.03
C LYS A 285 -1.61 -30.99 -28.71
N SER A 286 -0.92 -30.85 -27.58
CA SER A 286 -1.38 -31.30 -26.25
C SER A 286 -1.45 -30.14 -25.26
N THR A 287 -2.33 -30.24 -24.27
CA THR A 287 -2.33 -29.30 -23.14
C THR A 287 -1.05 -29.48 -22.32
N LEU A 288 -0.37 -28.37 -22.05
CA LEU A 288 0.83 -28.33 -21.21
C LEU A 288 0.47 -27.89 -19.79
N LYS A 289 1.05 -28.54 -18.78
CA LYS A 289 1.06 -28.08 -17.39
C LYS A 289 2.41 -27.43 -17.10
N LEU A 290 2.39 -26.15 -16.78
CA LEU A 290 3.57 -25.34 -16.54
C LEU A 290 3.67 -25.04 -15.04
N TYR A 291 4.84 -25.29 -14.46
CA TYR A 291 5.14 -25.01 -13.06
C TYR A 291 6.40 -24.16 -12.94
N LEU A 292 6.29 -23.05 -12.23
CA LEU A 292 7.36 -22.11 -12.00
C LEU A 292 7.78 -22.15 -10.52
N TYR A 293 9.06 -22.35 -10.27
CA TYR A 293 9.66 -22.44 -8.95
C TYR A 293 10.71 -21.36 -8.78
N GLN A 294 10.98 -21.00 -7.52
CA GLN A 294 12.07 -20.07 -7.22
C GLN A 294 13.41 -20.67 -7.63
N SER A 295 14.32 -19.86 -8.18
CA SER A 295 15.66 -20.32 -8.60
C SER A 295 16.48 -20.94 -7.46
N SER A 296 16.24 -20.51 -6.22
CA SER A 296 16.86 -21.06 -5.01
C SER A 296 16.21 -22.35 -4.50
N ASP A 297 15.06 -22.77 -5.05
CA ASP A 297 14.42 -24.04 -4.69
C ASP A 297 15.07 -25.19 -5.46
N LEU A 298 16.07 -25.81 -4.85
CA LEU A 298 16.83 -26.93 -5.42
C LEU A 298 15.97 -28.16 -5.72
N VAL A 299 14.86 -28.34 -5.00
CA VAL A 299 14.03 -29.54 -5.11
C VAL A 299 12.82 -29.26 -6.02
N CYS A 300 12.42 -27.99 -6.15
CA CYS A 300 11.27 -27.54 -6.93
C CYS A 300 9.99 -28.26 -6.47
N VAL A 301 9.67 -28.12 -5.18
CA VAL A 301 8.53 -28.83 -4.55
C VAL A 301 7.26 -28.00 -4.64
N ILE A 302 7.37 -26.70 -4.34
CA ILE A 302 6.22 -25.82 -4.20
C ILE A 302 6.32 -24.73 -5.27
N PRO A 303 5.43 -24.71 -6.27
CA PRO A 303 5.43 -23.65 -7.27
C PRO A 303 5.12 -22.30 -6.60
N ILE A 304 5.56 -21.23 -7.23
CA ILE A 304 5.37 -19.87 -6.74
C ILE A 304 3.87 -19.60 -6.55
N GLY A 305 3.49 -19.01 -5.41
CA GLY A 305 2.08 -18.81 -5.06
C GLY A 305 1.36 -20.03 -4.48
N GLY A 306 2.07 -21.15 -4.25
CA GLY A 306 1.56 -22.34 -3.55
C GLY A 306 0.93 -23.40 -4.45
N GLY A 307 0.35 -24.44 -3.85
CA GLY A 307 -0.22 -25.59 -4.57
C GLY A 307 -1.68 -25.45 -5.03
N GLY A 308 -2.32 -24.30 -4.77
CA GLY A 308 -3.72 -24.09 -5.13
C GLY A 308 -3.94 -24.02 -6.65
N ALA A 309 -5.18 -24.25 -7.09
CA ALA A 309 -5.56 -24.19 -8.51
C ALA A 309 -5.30 -22.80 -9.15
N ASN A 310 -5.26 -21.75 -8.33
CA ASN A 310 -5.05 -20.36 -8.74
C ASN A 310 -3.65 -19.85 -8.38
N SER A 311 -2.65 -20.74 -8.21
CA SER A 311 -1.31 -20.27 -7.89
C SER A 311 -0.65 -19.57 -9.07
N GLU A 312 0.05 -18.47 -8.79
CA GLU A 312 0.70 -17.65 -9.82
C GLU A 312 1.73 -18.44 -10.64
N GLY A 313 2.34 -19.46 -10.05
CA GLY A 313 3.36 -20.32 -10.63
C GLY A 313 2.84 -21.62 -11.22
N LYS A 314 1.52 -21.82 -11.36
CA LYS A 314 0.95 -23.00 -12.04
C LYS A 314 -0.03 -22.56 -13.13
N ARG A 315 0.14 -23.07 -14.35
CA ARG A 315 -0.80 -22.84 -15.46
C ARG A 315 -1.00 -24.10 -16.29
N GLU A 316 -2.23 -24.32 -16.75
CA GLU A 316 -2.52 -25.24 -17.84
C GLU A 316 -2.71 -24.44 -19.13
N VAL A 317 -2.05 -24.86 -20.20
CA VAL A 317 -2.01 -24.12 -21.47
C VAL A 317 -2.50 -25.04 -22.58
N PRO A 318 -3.74 -24.87 -23.06
CA PRO A 318 -4.24 -25.63 -24.21
C PRO A 318 -3.40 -25.41 -25.48
N PRO A 319 -3.50 -26.30 -26.48
CA PRO A 319 -2.89 -26.09 -27.79
C PRO A 319 -3.26 -24.75 -28.41
N GLY A 320 -2.28 -24.00 -28.92
CA GLY A 320 -2.45 -22.70 -29.55
C GLY A 320 -2.72 -21.54 -28.58
N GLN A 321 -2.69 -21.77 -27.27
CA GLN A 321 -2.87 -20.75 -26.25
C GLN A 321 -1.53 -20.30 -25.65
N GLN A 322 -1.56 -19.18 -24.94
CA GLN A 322 -0.42 -18.58 -24.26
C GLN A 322 -0.61 -18.61 -22.74
N ALA A 323 0.47 -18.88 -22.01
CA ALA A 323 0.55 -18.57 -20.58
C ALA A 323 1.43 -17.35 -20.33
N VAL A 324 0.99 -16.53 -19.37
CA VAL A 324 1.73 -15.36 -18.89
C VAL A 324 1.93 -15.53 -17.39
N PHE A 325 3.19 -15.64 -16.97
CA PHE A 325 3.58 -15.71 -15.56
C PHE A 325 4.06 -14.33 -15.10
N ARG A 326 3.55 -13.89 -13.94
CA ARG A 326 3.94 -12.63 -13.27
C ARG A 326 4.34 -12.88 -11.82
N PRO A 327 5.48 -13.55 -11.55
CA PRO A 327 5.80 -14.08 -10.22
C PRO A 327 5.85 -12.98 -9.15
N SER A 328 5.15 -13.13 -8.02
CA SER A 328 5.15 -12.14 -6.93
C SER A 328 6.47 -12.01 -6.15
N ILE A 329 7.36 -12.99 -6.27
CA ILE A 329 8.61 -13.02 -5.50
C ILE A 329 9.72 -12.17 -6.15
N ALA A 330 10.62 -11.68 -5.31
CA ALA A 330 11.84 -11.02 -5.77
C ALA A 330 12.76 -12.01 -6.50
N GLY A 331 13.41 -11.56 -7.57
CA GLY A 331 14.30 -12.37 -8.39
C GLY A 331 13.90 -12.32 -9.86
N ASP A 332 14.91 -12.42 -10.71
CA ASP A 332 14.73 -12.34 -12.16
C ASP A 332 14.75 -13.70 -12.82
N SER A 333 15.25 -14.74 -12.15
CA SER A 333 15.34 -16.09 -12.70
C SER A 333 14.62 -17.13 -11.86
N PHE A 334 14.08 -18.14 -12.54
CA PHE A 334 13.16 -19.15 -12.02
C PHE A 334 13.39 -20.50 -12.70
N TRP A 335 13.05 -21.58 -11.99
CA TRP A 335 12.99 -22.91 -12.60
C TRP A 335 11.61 -23.11 -13.22
N LEU A 336 11.57 -23.46 -14.50
CA LEU A 336 10.36 -23.86 -15.20
C LEU A 336 10.38 -25.37 -15.44
N LYS A 337 9.33 -26.05 -15.00
CA LYS A 337 9.05 -27.45 -15.37
C LYS A 337 7.79 -27.51 -16.22
N VAL A 338 7.87 -28.23 -17.34
CA VAL A 338 6.74 -28.43 -18.25
C VAL A 338 6.39 -29.91 -18.33
N TYR A 339 5.11 -30.20 -18.19
CA TYR A 339 4.55 -31.55 -18.24
C TYR A 339 3.50 -31.61 -19.33
N SER A 340 3.43 -32.74 -20.03
CA SER A 340 2.36 -33.05 -20.96
C SER A 340 1.34 -33.94 -20.28
N GLN A 341 0.05 -33.74 -20.56
CA GLN A 341 -1.02 -34.59 -20.02
C GLN A 341 -1.12 -35.99 -20.70
N LEU A 342 -0.16 -36.39 -21.53
CA LEU A 342 -0.25 -37.62 -22.33
C LEU A 342 -0.02 -38.93 -21.54
N GLY A 343 0.18 -38.90 -20.21
CA GLY A 343 0.49 -40.11 -19.43
C GLY A 343 -0.02 -40.08 -17.98
N TRP A 344 -0.08 -41.27 -17.37
CA TRP A 344 -0.48 -41.48 -15.97
C TRP A 344 0.59 -41.05 -14.96
N ILE A 345 1.85 -40.91 -15.42
CA ILE A 345 2.98 -40.49 -14.60
C ILE A 345 3.46 -39.14 -15.10
N GLU A 346 3.40 -38.12 -14.24
CA GLU A 346 3.85 -36.77 -14.55
C GLU A 346 5.38 -36.70 -14.47
N TYR A 347 6.07 -37.07 -15.57
CA TYR A 347 7.47 -36.72 -15.76
C TYR A 347 7.59 -35.36 -16.45
N PRO A 348 8.49 -34.46 -15.99
CA PRO A 348 8.71 -33.20 -16.68
C PRO A 348 9.36 -33.49 -18.03
N GLU A 349 8.70 -33.08 -19.11
CA GLU A 349 9.27 -33.17 -20.47
C GLU A 349 10.33 -32.09 -20.69
N TYR A 350 10.25 -30.98 -19.95
CA TYR A 350 11.26 -29.93 -19.93
C TYR A 350 11.50 -29.45 -18.49
N SER A 351 12.76 -29.17 -18.17
CA SER A 351 13.17 -28.52 -16.92
C SER A 351 14.35 -27.60 -17.22
N GLY A 352 14.18 -26.30 -16.96
CA GLY A 352 15.19 -25.31 -17.29
C GLY A 352 15.03 -24.01 -16.52
N MET A 353 16.08 -23.20 -16.56
CA MET A 353 16.06 -21.84 -16.01
C MET A 353 15.43 -20.90 -17.02
N VAL A 354 14.53 -20.04 -16.55
CA VAL A 354 13.89 -18.95 -17.30
C VAL A 354 14.01 -17.66 -16.52
N SER A 355 13.96 -16.53 -17.21
CA SER A 355 14.05 -15.20 -16.61
C SER A 355 12.87 -14.31 -16.97
N ARG A 356 12.60 -13.28 -16.14
CA ARG A 356 11.58 -12.27 -16.41
C ARG A 356 11.82 -11.62 -17.77
N GLY A 357 10.75 -11.44 -18.53
CA GLY A 357 10.82 -10.90 -19.88
C GLY A 357 11.23 -11.95 -20.92
N ASP A 358 11.47 -13.21 -20.55
CA ASP A 358 11.66 -14.24 -21.56
C ASP A 358 10.32 -14.58 -22.25
N HIS A 359 10.38 -14.69 -23.58
CA HIS A 359 9.31 -15.14 -24.45
C HIS A 359 9.71 -16.47 -25.09
N PHE A 360 8.93 -17.53 -24.86
CA PHE A 360 9.21 -18.86 -25.37
C PHE A 360 8.06 -19.42 -26.20
N SER A 361 8.42 -20.13 -27.26
CA SER A 361 7.55 -21.00 -28.02
C SER A 361 7.83 -22.46 -27.64
N ALA A 362 6.84 -23.14 -27.07
CA ALA A 362 6.90 -24.56 -26.77
C ALA A 362 6.43 -25.38 -27.98
N ALA A 363 7.31 -26.20 -28.54
CA ALA A 363 6.96 -27.10 -29.66
C ALA A 363 7.65 -28.45 -29.51
N ARG A 364 7.11 -29.48 -30.17
CA ARG A 364 7.77 -30.79 -30.24
C ARG A 364 8.74 -30.80 -31.41
N SER A 365 9.97 -31.20 -31.16
CA SER A 365 10.97 -31.37 -32.21
C SER A 365 10.71 -32.60 -33.05
N LYS A 366 11.53 -32.83 -34.08
CA LYS A 366 11.39 -33.99 -34.98
C LYS A 366 11.52 -35.34 -34.25
N THR A 367 12.19 -35.37 -33.09
CA THR A 367 12.33 -36.56 -32.24
C THR A 367 11.14 -36.75 -31.30
N GLY A 368 10.19 -35.82 -31.28
CA GLY A 368 9.03 -35.81 -30.38
C GLY A 368 9.31 -35.19 -29.00
N ALA A 369 10.57 -34.83 -28.70
CA ALA A 369 10.93 -34.15 -27.46
C ALA A 369 10.33 -32.74 -27.42
N LEU A 370 9.93 -32.29 -26.24
CA LEU A 370 9.47 -30.92 -26.02
C LEU A 370 10.67 -29.98 -25.92
N GLU A 371 10.68 -28.95 -26.76
CA GLU A 371 11.71 -27.91 -26.75
C GLU A 371 11.06 -26.54 -26.56
N LEU A 372 11.74 -25.67 -25.82
CA LEU A 372 11.39 -24.25 -25.70
C LEU A 372 12.35 -23.45 -26.57
N TYR A 373 11.81 -22.74 -27.55
CA TYR A 373 12.56 -21.84 -28.42
C TYR A 373 12.35 -20.41 -27.92
N GLY A 374 13.45 -19.69 -27.64
CA GLY A 374 13.36 -18.26 -27.36
C GLY A 374 12.84 -17.53 -28.60
N GLU A 375 11.77 -16.77 -28.44
CA GLU A 375 11.32 -15.83 -29.46
C GLU A 375 12.25 -14.62 -29.38
N ALA A 376 12.98 -14.34 -30.46
CA ALA A 376 13.63 -13.04 -30.56
C ALA A 376 12.53 -11.99 -30.46
N GLU A 377 12.57 -11.14 -29.43
CA GLU A 377 11.66 -10.00 -29.35
C GLU A 377 11.74 -9.28 -30.69
N ALA A 378 10.62 -9.25 -31.41
CA ALA A 378 10.48 -8.33 -32.51
C ALA A 378 10.59 -6.95 -31.87
N VAL A 379 11.78 -6.34 -31.94
CA VAL A 379 12.04 -4.99 -31.45
C VAL A 379 11.08 -4.09 -32.22
N HIS A 380 9.97 -3.74 -31.56
CA HIS A 380 8.87 -2.97 -32.13
C HIS A 380 9.11 -1.47 -32.00
#